data_AF-A0A2G5PBS2-F1
#
_entry.id   AF-A0A2G5PBS2-F1
#
_cell.length_a   1.000
_cell.length_b   1.000
_cell.length_c   1.000
_cell.angle_alpha   90.00
_cell.angle_beta   90.00
_cell.angle_gamma   90.00
#
_symmetry.space_group_name_H-M   'P 1'
#
loop_
_entity.id
_entity.type
_entity.pdbx_description
1 polymer ?
#
loop_
_entity_poly.entity_id
_entity_poly.type
_entity_poly.pdbx_seq_one_letter_code
_entity_poly.pdbx_strand_id
1 'polypeptide(L)' 'MIIGGVPVALYIVLYFWTHIPKPNRPDEYKLGEKWTYGPILWAATDEVVGSGHGHGHGHDNFTVGGGASGKW' A
#
# COMPACT_ATOMS: atom_id res chain seq x y z
N MET A 1 25.78 -16.85 40.44
CA MET A 1 25.09 -17.17 39.18
C MET A 1 23.62 -16.76 39.16
N ILE A 2 22.84 -16.94 40.24
CA ILE A 2 21.39 -16.64 40.26
C ILE A 2 21.09 -15.12 40.21
N ILE A 3 21.80 -14.29 40.98
CA ILE A 3 21.51 -12.84 41.12
C ILE A 3 21.77 -12.02 39.83
N GLY A 4 22.65 -12.50 38.94
CA GLY A 4 22.91 -11.85 37.64
C GLY A 4 22.33 -12.59 36.44
N GLY A 5 22.40 -13.93 36.46
CA GLY A 5 21.94 -14.75 35.34
C GLY A 5 20.42 -14.78 35.19
N VAL A 6 19.68 -14.83 36.31
CA VAL A 6 18.21 -14.90 36.27
C VAL A 6 17.58 -13.60 35.77
N PRO A 7 17.99 -12.40 36.26
CA PRO A 7 17.46 -11.15 35.73
C PRO A 7 17.75 -10.95 34.23
N VAL A 8 18.94 -11.32 33.77
CA VAL A 8 19.31 -11.23 32.34
C VAL A 8 18.48 -12.20 31.50
N ALA A 9 18.32 -13.45 31.94
CA ALA A 9 17.49 -14.43 31.23
C ALA A 9 16.03 -13.97 31.15
N LEU A 10 15.46 -13.46 32.26
CA LEU A 10 14.10 -12.92 32.27
C LEU A 10 13.94 -11.73 31.34
N TYR A 11 14.90 -10.82 31.33
CA TYR A 11 14.88 -9.66 30.43
C TYR A 11 14.85 -10.11 28.96
N ILE A 12 15.71 -11.05 28.56
CA ILE A 12 15.76 -11.56 27.19
C ILE A 12 14.43 -12.19 26.78
N VAL A 13 13.85 -13.03 27.66
CA VAL A 13 12.57 -13.69 27.40
C VAL A 13 11.44 -12.67 27.24
N LEU A 14 11.34 -11.70 28.16
CA LEU A 14 10.30 -10.67 28.10
C LEU A 14 10.46 -9.74 26.90
N TYR A 15 11.70 -9.39 26.55
CA TYR A 15 12.01 -8.57 25.39
C TYR A 15 11.49 -9.24 24.12
N PHE A 16 11.86 -10.50 23.85
CA PHE A 16 11.37 -11.20 22.67
C PHE A 16 9.86 -11.41 22.69
N TRP A 17 9.27 -11.75 23.83
CA TRP A 17 7.81 -11.96 23.90
C TRP A 17 7.02 -10.69 23.59
N THR A 18 7.50 -9.52 24.03
CA THR A 18 6.77 -8.25 23.87
C THR A 18 7.12 -7.51 22.60
N HIS A 19 8.35 -7.63 22.11
CA HIS A 19 8.88 -6.82 21.00
C HIS A 19 8.96 -7.58 19.68
N ILE A 20 8.56 -8.85 19.60
CA ILE A 20 8.34 -9.51 18.30
C ILE A 20 6.95 -9.06 17.80
N PRO A 21 6.86 -8.11 16.85
CA PRO A 21 5.58 -7.63 16.39
C PRO A 21 4.88 -8.74 15.60
N LYS A 22 3.58 -8.89 15.82
CA LYS A 22 2.73 -9.62 14.87
C LYS A 22 2.64 -8.77 13.60
N PRO A 23 2.69 -9.36 12.39
CA PRO A 23 2.47 -8.60 11.16
C PRO A 23 1.06 -8.01 11.20
N ASN A 24 0.95 -6.69 11.30
CA ASN A 24 -0.33 -5.97 11.24
C ASN A 24 -0.75 -5.63 9.81
N ARG A 25 -0.19 -6.34 8.82
CA ARG A 25 -0.42 -6.09 7.39
C ARG A 25 -0.88 -7.38 6.73
N PRO A 26 -1.80 -7.30 5.75
CA PRO A 26 -2.15 -8.46 4.94
C PRO A 26 -0.92 -8.97 4.20
N ASP A 27 -0.94 -10.26 3.86
CA ASP A 27 0.10 -10.88 3.06
C ASP A 27 0.20 -10.22 1.67
N GLU A 28 1.39 -10.22 1.10
CA GLU A 28 1.64 -9.72 -0.24
C GLU A 28 0.90 -10.58 -1.28
N TYR A 29 0.34 -9.93 -2.30
CA TYR A 29 -0.28 -10.63 -3.42
C TYR A 29 0.78 -11.36 -4.24
N LYS A 30 0.58 -12.66 -4.46
CA LYS A 30 1.48 -13.48 -5.27
C LYS A 30 0.95 -13.61 -6.69
N LEU A 31 1.84 -13.39 -7.66
CA LEU A 31 1.52 -13.59 -9.07
C LEU A 31 1.14 -15.07 -9.32
N GLY A 32 -0.01 -15.27 -9.98
CA GLY A 32 -0.59 -16.60 -10.25
C GLY A 32 -1.73 -16.99 -9.30
N GLU A 33 -1.84 -16.34 -8.15
CA GLU A 33 -3.02 -16.50 -7.28
C GLU A 33 -4.22 -15.72 -7.83
N LYS A 34 -5.42 -16.15 -7.48
CA LYS A 34 -6.63 -15.42 -7.87
C LYS A 34 -6.76 -14.16 -7.03
N TRP A 35 -7.03 -13.03 -7.68
CA TRP A 35 -7.37 -11.78 -6.97
C TRP A 35 -8.68 -11.93 -6.18
N THR A 36 -8.61 -11.83 -4.86
CA THR A 36 -9.74 -11.95 -3.93
C THR A 36 -10.14 -10.63 -3.27
N TYR A 37 -9.36 -9.57 -3.48
CA TYR A 37 -9.62 -8.25 -2.91
C TYR A 37 -10.58 -7.43 -3.79
N GLY A 38 -11.08 -6.31 -3.27
CA GLY A 38 -11.90 -5.38 -4.06
C GLY A 38 -11.14 -4.74 -5.23
N PRO A 39 -11.84 -4.11 -6.18
CA PRO A 39 -11.19 -3.31 -7.22
C PRO A 39 -10.43 -2.13 -6.61
N ILE A 40 -9.23 -1.86 -7.10
CA ILE A 40 -8.35 -0.79 -6.61
C ILE A 40 -8.15 0.25 -7.73
N LEU A 41 -8.36 1.52 -7.41
CA LEU A 41 -8.02 2.67 -8.24
C LEU A 41 -7.11 3.60 -7.44
N TRP A 42 -5.88 3.81 -7.92
CA TRP A 42 -4.97 4.79 -7.38
C TRP A 42 -4.86 5.96 -8.35
N ALA A 43 -5.64 7.01 -8.10
CA ALA A 43 -5.61 8.22 -8.90
C ALA A 43 -4.41 9.10 -8.49
N ALA A 44 -3.77 9.73 -9.47
CA ALA A 44 -2.77 10.75 -9.20
C ALA A 44 -3.44 11.95 -8.52
N THR A 45 -2.78 12.55 -7.53
CA THR A 45 -3.30 13.70 -6.76
C THR A 45 -2.56 15.00 -7.04
N ASP A 46 -1.35 14.93 -7.58
CA ASP A 46 -0.46 16.08 -7.76
C ASP A 46 -0.66 16.83 -9.10
N GLU A 47 -1.61 16.41 -9.94
CA GLU A 47 -1.84 17.07 -11.22
C GLU A 47 -2.63 18.38 -11.01
N VAL A 48 -2.03 19.51 -11.37
CA VAL A 48 -2.71 20.81 -11.40
C VAL A 48 -3.56 20.88 -12.68
N VAL A 49 -4.73 20.25 -12.64
CA VAL A 49 -5.72 20.38 -13.72
C VAL A 49 -6.43 21.72 -13.56
N GLY A 50 -5.85 22.82 -14.10
CA GLY A 50 -6.53 24.13 -14.07
C GLY A 50 -5.67 25.40 -14.22
N SER A 51 -4.34 25.33 -14.22
CA SER A 51 -3.50 26.54 -14.41
C SER A 51 -3.23 26.89 -15.88
N GLY A 52 -3.75 26.13 -16.84
CA GLY A 52 -3.59 26.40 -18.27
C GLY A 52 -4.94 26.43 -18.99
N HIS A 53 -5.27 27.58 -19.58
CA HIS A 53 -6.43 27.89 -20.44
C HIS A 53 -7.75 28.25 -19.75
N GLY A 54 -7.84 29.50 -19.28
CA GLY A 54 -9.09 30.23 -19.25
C GLY A 54 -9.33 30.98 -20.56
N HIS A 55 -9.89 30.31 -21.58
CA HIS A 55 -10.75 30.91 -22.62
C HIS A 55 -11.34 29.84 -23.53
N GLY A 56 -12.67 29.79 -23.64
CA GLY A 56 -13.37 29.16 -24.76
C GLY A 56 -14.32 28.05 -24.37
N HIS A 57 -15.62 28.38 -24.38
CA HIS A 57 -16.77 27.49 -24.40
C HIS A 57 -16.50 26.15 -25.11
N GLY A 58 -16.61 25.05 -24.37
CA GLY A 58 -16.50 23.71 -24.94
C GLY A 58 -17.13 22.72 -23.99
N HIS A 59 -18.38 22.37 -24.28
CA HIS A 59 -19.12 21.22 -23.76
C HIS A 59 -18.19 20.13 -23.20
N ASP A 60 -18.36 19.80 -21.91
CA ASP A 60 -17.71 18.73 -21.17
C ASP A 60 -18.18 17.36 -21.72
N ASN A 61 -17.90 17.12 -22.99
CA ASN A 61 -18.18 15.86 -23.65
C ASN A 61 -17.14 14.87 -23.15
N PHE A 62 -17.59 13.86 -22.41
CA PHE A 62 -16.78 12.67 -22.17
C PHE A 62 -16.45 12.04 -23.54
N THR A 63 -15.26 12.34 -24.04
CA THR A 63 -14.73 11.75 -25.27
C THR A 63 -13.75 10.66 -24.88
N VAL A 64 -14.00 9.43 -25.34
CA VAL A 64 -13.08 8.31 -25.12
C VAL A 64 -11.82 8.54 -25.95
N GLY A 65 -10.65 8.52 -25.30
CA GLY A 65 -9.34 8.61 -25.95
C GLY A 65 -8.91 7.30 -26.62
N GLY A 66 -7.59 7.09 -26.76
CA GLY A 66 -7.01 5.85 -27.27
C GLY A 66 -6.96 4.72 -26.24
N GLY A 67 -6.55 3.51 -26.67
CA GLY A 67 -6.39 2.34 -25.79
C GLY A 67 -5.18 1.49 -26.16
N ALA A 68 -4.56 0.87 -25.16
CA ALA A 68 -3.47 -0.10 -25.31
C ALA A 68 -3.81 -1.39 -24.54
N SER A 69 -3.40 -2.54 -25.06
CA SER A 69 -3.65 -3.85 -24.44
C SER A 69 -2.46 -4.78 -24.64
N GLY A 70 -2.27 -5.70 -23.72
CA GLY A 70 -1.21 -6.71 -23.74
C GLY A 70 -1.60 -7.94 -22.94
N LYS A 71 -0.94 -9.06 -23.21
CA LYS A 71 -1.04 -10.31 -22.43
C LYS A 71 0.33 -10.55 -21.85
N TRP A 72 0.41 -10.56 -20.52
CA TRP A 72 1.62 -10.87 -19.77
C TRP A 72 1.85 -12.37 -19.78
#